data_AF-A0A7M7R1J7-F1
#
_entry.id   AF-A0A7M7R1J7-F1
#
_cell.length_a   1.000
_cell.length_b   1.000
_cell.length_c   1.000
_cell.angle_alpha   90.00
_cell.angle_beta   90.00
_cell.angle_gamma   90.00
#
_symmetry.space_group_name_H-M   'P 1'
#
loop_
_entity.id
_entity.type
_entity.pdbx_description
1 polymer ?
#
loop_
_entity_poly.entity_id
_entity_poly.type
_entity_poly.pdbx_seq_one_letter_code
_entity_poly.pdbx_strand_id
1 'polypeptide(L)'
;MDENIRSTQKKVLSKKTYKDIVKASRSQADQKVLRTLITNFLPDIDQIFDQHNIELSQISLNWFLTLFASGIHMKILRLWDLLLFDGSIVLFQVTLGILKIKETKLKASKNQVQILNVLSNISRDILDVDKFLEIL
;
A
#
# COMPACT_ATOMS: atom_id res chain seq x y z
N MET A 1 -24.64 -34.27 28.41
CA MET A 1 -23.27 -34.26 27.86
C MET A 1 -23.10 -33.31 26.66
N ASP A 2 -24.17 -32.63 26.17
CA ASP A 2 -24.11 -31.81 24.94
C ASP A 2 -24.23 -30.29 25.11
N GLU A 3 -24.50 -29.79 26.33
CA GLU A 3 -24.69 -28.35 26.55
C GLU A 3 -23.35 -27.58 26.65
N ASN A 4 -22.30 -28.28 27.10
CA ASN A 4 -20.96 -27.72 27.25
C ASN A 4 -20.20 -27.60 25.91
N ILE A 5 -20.58 -28.41 24.91
CA ILE A 5 -20.01 -28.33 23.55
C ILE A 5 -20.62 -27.13 22.80
N ARG A 6 -21.92 -26.84 23.03
CA ARG A 6 -22.59 -25.65 22.47
C ARG A 6 -22.14 -24.33 23.10
N SER A 7 -21.79 -24.30 24.39
CA SER A 7 -21.18 -23.12 25.04
C SER A 7 -19.74 -22.89 24.57
N THR A 8 -19.00 -23.98 24.32
CA THR A 8 -17.62 -23.94 23.81
C THR A 8 -17.57 -23.50 22.33
N GLN A 9 -18.56 -23.88 21.51
CA GLN A 9 -18.69 -23.41 20.12
C GLN A 9 -19.36 -22.03 19.98
N LYS A 10 -20.20 -21.57 20.93
CA LYS A 10 -20.72 -20.17 20.87
C LYS A 10 -19.64 -19.10 21.14
N LYS A 11 -18.45 -19.53 21.55
CA LYS A 11 -17.21 -18.73 21.62
C LYS A 11 -16.36 -18.83 20.35
N VAL A 12 -16.92 -19.39 19.26
CA VAL A 12 -16.33 -19.38 17.91
C VAL A 12 -16.04 -17.93 17.51
N LEU A 13 -14.75 -17.61 17.57
CA LEU A 13 -14.07 -16.36 17.25
C LEU A 13 -14.78 -15.11 17.78
N SER A 14 -14.20 -14.53 18.84
CA SER A 14 -14.50 -13.16 19.27
C SER A 14 -14.68 -12.27 18.04
N LYS A 15 -15.73 -11.42 18.01
CA LYS A 15 -15.96 -10.46 16.92
C LYS A 15 -14.69 -9.67 16.57
N LYS A 16 -13.80 -9.49 17.54
CA LYS A 16 -12.46 -8.93 17.36
C LYS A 16 -11.58 -9.84 16.48
N THR A 17 -11.40 -11.10 16.84
CA THR A 17 -10.59 -12.07 16.08
C THR A 17 -11.12 -12.28 14.66
N TYR A 18 -12.44 -12.35 14.45
CA TYR A 18 -13.00 -12.42 13.10
C TYR A 18 -12.70 -11.16 12.27
N LYS A 19 -12.89 -9.98 12.86
CA LYS A 19 -12.53 -8.71 12.20
C LYS A 19 -11.03 -8.62 11.91
N ASP A 20 -10.19 -9.12 12.81
CA ASP A 20 -8.74 -9.12 12.64
C ASP A 20 -8.32 -10.06 11.50
N ILE A 21 -8.92 -11.25 11.41
CA ILE A 21 -8.69 -12.19 10.30
C ILE A 21 -9.15 -11.56 8.97
N VAL A 22 -10.38 -11.05 8.90
CA VAL A 22 -10.90 -10.42 7.68
C VAL A 22 -10.06 -9.21 7.28
N LYS A 23 -9.62 -8.39 8.24
CA LYS A 23 -8.76 -7.24 8.00
C LYS A 23 -7.38 -7.67 7.49
N ALA A 24 -6.76 -8.67 8.11
CA ALA A 24 -5.49 -9.23 7.67
C ALA A 24 -5.61 -9.84 6.27
N SER A 25 -6.68 -10.58 5.99
CA SER A 25 -6.96 -11.13 4.65
C SER A 25 -7.15 -10.03 3.61
N ARG A 26 -7.80 -8.92 3.97
CA ARG A 26 -7.99 -7.78 3.06
C ARG A 26 -6.66 -7.08 2.77
N SER A 27 -5.86 -6.79 3.80
CA SER A 27 -4.51 -6.24 3.63
C SER A 27 -3.64 -7.14 2.75
N GLN A 28 -3.68 -8.45 2.94
CA GLN A 28 -2.95 -9.41 2.10
C GLN A 28 -3.44 -9.42 0.65
N ALA A 29 -4.76 -9.34 0.43
CA ALA A 29 -5.33 -9.24 -0.91
C ALA A 29 -4.87 -7.95 -1.61
N ASP A 30 -4.91 -6.81 -0.91
CA ASP A 30 -4.45 -5.53 -1.43
C ASP A 30 -2.96 -5.57 -1.80
N GLN A 31 -2.11 -6.18 -0.96
CA GLN A 31 -0.68 -6.32 -1.29
C GLN A 31 -0.45 -7.21 -2.53
N LYS A 32 -1.24 -8.28 -2.71
CA LYS A 32 -1.16 -9.13 -3.91
C LYS A 32 -1.59 -8.38 -5.17
N VAL A 33 -2.66 -7.59 -5.08
CA VAL A 33 -3.12 -6.73 -6.18
C VAL A 33 -2.03 -5.73 -6.54
N LEU A 34 -1.47 -5.04 -5.55
CA LEU A 34 -0.39 -4.07 -5.78
C LEU A 34 0.82 -4.72 -6.45
N ARG A 35 1.27 -5.89 -5.98
CA ARG A 35 2.37 -6.63 -6.62
C ARG A 35 2.06 -6.96 -8.07
N THR A 36 0.86 -7.47 -8.36
CA THR A 36 0.43 -7.77 -9.74
C THR A 36 0.45 -6.53 -10.63
N LEU A 37 -0.01 -5.39 -10.12
CA LEU A 37 0.02 -4.13 -10.85
C LEU A 37 1.45 -3.67 -11.12
N ILE A 38 2.36 -3.79 -10.15
CA ILE A 38 3.77 -3.40 -10.34
C ILE A 38 4.44 -4.30 -11.38
N THR A 39 4.26 -5.62 -11.31
CA THR A 39 4.82 -6.55 -12.30
C THR A 39 4.30 -6.24 -13.71
N ASN A 40 3.02 -5.85 -13.86
CA ASN A 40 2.43 -5.57 -15.16
C ASN A 40 2.78 -4.18 -15.73
N PHE A 41 2.79 -3.14 -14.89
CA PHE A 41 2.93 -1.75 -15.34
C PHE A 41 4.33 -1.16 -15.13
N LEU A 42 5.12 -1.71 -14.20
CA LEU A 42 6.44 -1.22 -13.79
C LEU A 42 7.45 -2.38 -13.65
N PRO A 43 7.64 -3.22 -14.68
CA PRO A 43 8.47 -4.42 -14.58
C PRO A 43 9.93 -4.12 -14.20
N ASP A 44 10.48 -2.99 -14.67
CA ASP A 44 11.83 -2.54 -14.32
C ASP A 44 11.98 -2.29 -12.81
N ILE A 45 10.95 -1.73 -12.17
CA ILE A 45 10.95 -1.48 -10.73
C ILE A 45 10.79 -2.78 -9.96
N ASP A 46 9.95 -3.69 -10.46
CA ASP A 46 9.76 -5.02 -9.89
C ASP A 46 11.09 -5.78 -9.82
N GLN A 47 11.86 -5.74 -10.91
CA GLN A 47 13.18 -6.35 -10.99
C GLN A 47 14.18 -5.75 -9.98
N ILE A 48 14.16 -4.43 -9.77
CA ILE A 48 15.02 -3.77 -8.78
C ILE A 48 14.67 -4.27 -7.37
N PHE A 49 13.39 -4.36 -7.04
CA PHE A 49 12.95 -4.86 -5.74
C PHE A 49 13.36 -6.31 -5.53
N ASP A 50 13.22 -7.17 -6.54
CA ASP A 50 13.62 -8.57 -6.45
C ASP A 50 15.15 -8.72 -6.31
N GLN A 51 15.92 -7.97 -7.10
CA GLN A 51 17.39 -7.97 -7.03
C GLN A 51 17.92 -7.55 -5.64
N HIS A 52 17.20 -6.64 -4.97
CA HIS A 52 17.61 -6.07 -3.70
C HIS A 52 16.85 -6.68 -2.50
N ASN A 53 16.10 -7.77 -2.72
CA ASN A 53 15.25 -8.43 -1.72
C ASN A 53 14.35 -7.45 -0.94
N ILE A 54 13.75 -6.49 -1.66
CA ILE A 54 12.83 -5.50 -1.10
C ILE A 54 11.42 -6.08 -1.10
N GLU A 55 10.90 -6.35 0.08
CA GLU A 55 9.48 -6.66 0.25
C GLU A 55 8.67 -5.36 0.34
N LEU A 56 8.19 -4.84 -0.81
CA LEU A 56 7.46 -3.58 -0.85
C LEU A 56 6.25 -3.57 0.09
N SER A 57 5.61 -4.73 0.28
CA SER A 57 4.45 -4.93 1.16
C SER A 57 4.65 -4.35 2.56
N GLN A 58 5.88 -4.42 3.11
CA GLN A 58 6.23 -3.93 4.44
C GLN A 58 6.11 -2.40 4.53
N ILE A 59 6.32 -1.71 3.41
CA ILE A 59 6.32 -0.25 3.31
C ILE A 59 4.95 0.24 2.83
N SER A 60 4.41 -0.36 1.77
CA SER A 60 3.11 0.02 1.18
C SER A 60 1.94 -0.26 2.10
N LEU A 61 2.03 -1.27 2.98
CA LEU A 61 1.01 -1.48 4.01
C LEU A 61 0.85 -0.25 4.91
N ASN A 62 1.96 0.37 5.34
CA ASN A 62 1.90 1.60 6.13
C ASN A 62 1.26 2.75 5.33
N TRP A 63 1.59 2.89 4.05
CA TRP A 63 0.94 3.91 3.20
C TRP A 63 -0.57 3.71 3.12
N PHE A 64 -1.03 2.48 2.94
CA PHE A 64 -2.46 2.19 2.80
C PHE A 64 -3.20 2.35 4.12
N LEU A 65 -2.61 1.87 5.23
CA LEU A 65 -3.22 2.01 6.56
C LEU A 65 -3.32 3.46 7.02
N THR A 66 -2.37 4.31 6.60
CA THR A 66 -2.37 5.74 6.93
C THR A 66 -3.02 6.60 5.85
N LEU A 67 -3.51 6.01 4.75
CA LEU A 67 -4.03 6.75 3.59
C LEU A 67 -3.06 7.86 3.13
N PHE A 68 -1.76 7.54 3.15
CA PHE A 68 -0.64 8.45 2.87
C PHE A 68 -0.54 9.69 3.78
N ALA A 69 -1.21 9.69 4.95
CA ALA A 69 -1.20 10.81 5.89
C ALA A 69 0.17 11.13 6.51
N SER A 70 1.17 10.26 6.35
CA SER A 70 2.47 10.35 7.05
C SER A 70 3.36 11.52 6.61
N GLY A 71 2.84 12.46 5.83
CA GLY A 71 3.47 13.73 5.49
C GLY A 71 2.38 14.79 5.30
N ILE A 72 1.86 15.34 6.40
CA ILE A 72 0.74 16.29 6.41
C ILE A 72 1.07 17.52 5.54
N HIS A 73 0.60 17.52 4.31
CA HIS A 73 0.59 18.65 3.38
C HIS A 73 -0.85 18.84 2.92
N MET A 74 -1.34 20.07 2.75
CA MET A 74 -2.74 20.31 2.35
C MET A 74 -3.16 19.55 1.09
N LYS A 75 -2.21 19.21 0.22
CA LYS A 75 -2.45 18.42 -1.01
C LYS A 75 -2.95 17.00 -0.74
N ILE A 76 -2.73 16.45 0.45
CA ILE A 76 -3.30 15.15 0.87
C ILE A 76 -4.83 15.18 0.91
N LEU A 77 -5.43 16.36 1.15
CA LEU A 77 -6.88 16.50 1.19
C LEU A 77 -7.51 16.22 -0.18
N ARG A 78 -6.86 16.66 -1.27
CA ARG A 78 -7.32 16.37 -2.64
C ARG A 78 -7.24 14.87 -2.95
N LEU A 79 -6.19 14.20 -2.47
CA LEU A 79 -6.08 12.75 -2.55
C LEU A 79 -7.23 12.06 -1.80
N TRP A 80 -7.61 12.59 -0.65
CA TRP A 80 -8.72 12.07 0.13
C TRP A 80 -10.08 12.36 -0.50
N ASP A 81 -10.26 13.51 -1.15
CA ASP A 81 -11.48 13.81 -1.91
C ASP A 81 -11.70 12.74 -3.00
N LEU A 82 -10.65 12.40 -3.75
CA LEU A 82 -10.68 11.32 -4.75
C LEU A 82 -10.90 9.95 -4.11
N LEU A 83 -10.22 9.66 -3.00
CA LEU A 83 -10.42 8.40 -2.29
C LEU A 83 -11.87 8.24 -1.81
N LEU A 84 -12.53 9.32 -1.39
CA LEU A 84 -13.93 9.31 -0.98
C LEU A 84 -14.89 9.18 -2.16
N PHE A 85 -14.48 9.66 -3.35
CA PHE A 85 -15.28 9.61 -4.57
C PHE A 85 -15.11 8.29 -5.35
N ASP A 86 -13.87 7.94 -5.72
CA ASP A 86 -13.52 6.75 -6.53
C ASP A 86 -13.19 5.51 -5.70
N GLY A 87 -12.99 5.67 -4.38
CA GLY A 87 -12.69 4.57 -3.48
C GLY A 87 -11.22 4.15 -3.47
N SER A 88 -10.96 2.94 -2.95
CA SER A 88 -9.60 2.46 -2.66
C SER A 88 -8.71 2.25 -3.88
N ILE A 89 -9.25 2.29 -5.10
CA ILE A 89 -8.47 2.22 -6.34
C ILE A 89 -7.41 3.33 -6.42
N VAL A 90 -7.73 4.50 -5.87
CA VAL A 90 -6.84 5.66 -5.80
C VAL A 90 -5.54 5.34 -5.07
N LEU A 91 -5.57 4.50 -4.03
CA LEU A 91 -4.36 4.11 -3.30
C LEU A 91 -3.37 3.36 -4.19
N PHE A 92 -3.87 2.49 -5.07
CA PHE A 92 -3.04 1.73 -6.00
C PHE A 92 -2.48 2.63 -7.09
N GLN A 93 -3.32 3.47 -7.71
CA GLN A 93 -2.91 4.42 -8.73
C GLN A 93 -1.80 5.33 -8.20
N VAL A 94 -2.01 5.95 -7.04
CA VAL A 94 -1.03 6.84 -6.43
C VAL A 94 0.28 6.11 -6.10
N THR A 95 0.21 4.86 -5.64
CA THR A 95 1.43 4.06 -5.42
C THR A 95 2.20 3.84 -6.72
N LEU A 96 1.53 3.42 -7.79
CA LEU A 96 2.17 3.21 -9.09
C LEU A 96 2.76 4.51 -9.63
N GLY A 97 2.01 5.61 -9.53
CA GLY A 97 2.45 6.93 -9.94
C GLY A 97 3.73 7.38 -9.24
N ILE A 98 3.76 7.25 -7.92
CA ILE A 98 4.92 7.66 -7.14
C ILE A 98 6.12 6.77 -7.44
N LEU A 99 5.93 5.46 -7.57
CA LEU A 99 6.99 4.54 -7.98
C LEU A 99 7.55 4.92 -9.36
N LYS A 100 6.68 5.25 -10.33
CA LYS A 100 7.08 5.71 -11.66
C LYS A 100 7.89 7.00 -11.61
N ILE A 101 7.45 7.99 -10.85
CA ILE A 101 8.19 9.26 -10.66
C ILE A 101 9.58 9.01 -10.06
N LYS A 102 9.70 8.04 -9.15
CA LYS A 102 10.96 7.70 -8.47
C LYS A 102 11.82 6.69 -9.22
N GLU A 103 11.36 6.19 -10.37
CA GLU A 103 12.02 5.13 -11.13
C GLU A 103 13.50 5.42 -11.38
N THR A 104 13.84 6.63 -11.80
CA THR A 104 15.24 7.03 -12.05
C THR A 104 16.10 6.95 -10.79
N LYS A 105 15.56 7.36 -9.63
CA LYS A 105 16.27 7.30 -8.34
C LYS A 105 16.39 5.87 -7.84
N LEU A 106 15.38 5.05 -8.06
CA LEU A 106 15.40 3.62 -7.73
C LEU A 106 16.44 2.88 -8.57
N LYS A 107 16.48 3.13 -9.89
CA LYS A 107 17.50 2.59 -10.82
C LYS A 107 18.93 2.99 -10.44
N ALA A 108 19.12 4.19 -9.90
CA ALA A 108 20.42 4.68 -9.45
C ALA A 108 20.85 4.14 -8.07
N SER A 109 19.94 3.51 -7.32
CA SER A 109 20.23 2.99 -5.98
C SER A 109 21.08 1.72 -6.06
N LYS A 110 22.10 1.62 -5.21
CA LYS A 110 23.07 0.51 -5.24
C LYS A 110 22.83 -0.57 -4.18
N ASN A 111 21.95 -0.28 -3.21
CA ASN A 111 21.68 -1.18 -2.10
C ASN A 111 20.27 -0.94 -1.54
N GLN A 112 19.83 -1.92 -0.74
CA GLN A 112 18.51 -1.92 -0.12
C GLN A 112 18.24 -0.67 0.72
N VAL A 113 19.22 -0.17 1.48
CA VAL A 113 19.06 1.02 2.33
C VAL A 113 18.77 2.27 1.50
N GLN A 114 19.44 2.46 0.36
CA GLN A 114 19.18 3.58 -0.54
C GLN A 114 17.77 3.51 -1.12
N ILE A 115 17.32 2.32 -1.55
CA ILE A 115 15.96 2.11 -2.03
C ILE A 115 14.95 2.46 -0.94
N LEU A 116 15.12 1.94 0.28
CA LEU A 116 14.23 2.24 1.40
C LEU A 116 14.19 3.74 1.73
N ASN A 117 15.32 4.45 1.63
CA ASN A 117 15.37 5.90 1.82
C ASN A 117 14.65 6.67 0.71
N VAL A 118 14.70 6.20 -0.53
CA VAL A 118 13.92 6.77 -1.64
C VAL A 118 12.43 6.58 -1.39
N LEU A 119 12.03 5.41 -0.90
CA LEU A 119 10.64 5.04 -0.61
C LEU A 119 10.08 5.68 0.67
N SER A 120 10.88 5.89 1.71
CA SER A 120 10.41 6.47 2.99
C SER A 120 9.97 7.93 2.87
N ASN A 121 10.44 8.63 1.83
CA ASN A 121 10.05 10.02 1.53
C ASN A 121 8.82 10.14 0.62
N ILE A 122 8.19 9.03 0.24
CA ILE A 122 7.07 9.00 -0.71
C ILE A 122 5.90 9.89 -0.31
N SER A 123 5.47 9.86 0.96
CA SER A 123 4.33 10.66 1.41
C SER A 123 4.58 12.18 1.36
N ARG A 124 5.85 12.61 1.38
CA ARG A 124 6.21 14.03 1.22
C ARG A 124 6.24 14.46 -0.24
N ASP A 125 6.44 13.53 -1.16
CA ASP A 125 6.54 13.80 -2.60
C ASP A 125 5.18 13.78 -3.31
N ILE A 126 4.07 13.58 -2.58
CA ILE A 126 2.67 13.75 -3.02
C ILE A 126 2.35 15.24 -3.32
N LEU A 127 3.37 16.06 -3.53
CA LEU A 127 3.26 17.48 -3.83
C LEU A 127 2.69 17.75 -5.22
N ASP A 128 2.62 16.77 -6.13
CA ASP A 128 2.10 16.95 -7.48
C ASP A 128 0.99 15.93 -7.82
N VAL A 129 0.05 15.68 -6.88
CA VAL A 129 -1.20 14.95 -7.19
C VAL A 129 -1.90 15.55 -8.41
N ASP A 130 -1.81 16.88 -8.58
CA ASP A 130 -2.43 17.58 -9.70
C ASP A 130 -1.87 17.13 -11.05
N LYS A 131 -0.54 17.01 -11.19
CA LYS A 131 0.07 16.45 -12.41
C LYS A 131 -0.23 14.97 -12.57
N PHE A 132 -0.40 14.24 -11.46
CA PHE A 132 -0.76 12.84 -11.49
C PHE A 132 -2.20 12.63 -12.02
N LEU A 133 -3.12 13.53 -11.65
CA LEU A 133 -4.51 13.53 -12.15
C LEU A 133 -4.63 13.95 -13.61
N GLU A 134 -3.71 14.77 -14.12
CA GLU A 134 -3.67 15.12 -15.55
C GLU A 134 -3.22 13.94 -16.45
N ILE A 135 -2.59 12.91 -15.87
CA ILE A 135 -2.04 11.76 -16.60
C ILE A 135 -2.93 10.51 -16.49
N LEU A 136 -3.91 10.51 -15.58
CA LEU A 136 -4.97 9.49 -15.47
C LEU A 136 -6.12 9.77 -16.45
#